data_AF-A0A1C6PBB8-F1
#
_entry.id   AF-A0A1C6PBB8-F1
#
_cell.length_a   1.000
_cell.length_b   1.000
_cell.length_c   1.000
_cell.angle_alpha   90.00
_cell.angle_beta   90.00
_cell.angle_gamma   90.00
#
_symmetry.space_group_name_H-M   'P 1'
#
loop_
_entity.id
_entity.type
_entity.pdbx_description
1 polymer ?
#
loop_
_entity_poly.entity_id
_entity_poly.type
_entity_poly.pdbx_seq_one_letter_code
_entity_poly.pdbx_strand_id
1 'polypeptide(L)'
;MLADDEEATAEVHPGEIVTSRAPLEARDQRPKRSTPPTPKPPQRSRKVSDWSEWVFSAALAAIFLAFGSAILMDKEGRDLPRSLVSAPLDVRELHPNISDVVDKAPHDGALEITLVEASPMYPASVVAGFASDALVVLRRMREFFPEIENRLVRFVAKAPLHPTDTDSREMVPVLSLDFELSEVLEKVTAPEFTFQDLLNQTSAVQYLDDMSGPRYVGAFCRDPLSRSATDFCEREGGGG
;
A
#
# COMPACT_ATOMS: atom_id res chain seq x y z
N MET A 1 1.46 44.92 -53.60
CA MET A 1 2.15 43.85 -54.35
C MET A 1 1.49 42.55 -53.95
N LEU A 2 0.87 41.91 -54.93
CA LEU A 2 0.16 40.63 -54.88
C LEU A 2 1.16 39.47 -54.91
N ALA A 3 0.82 38.38 -54.20
CA ALA A 3 1.06 36.96 -54.50
C ALA A 3 0.66 36.21 -53.20
N ASP A 4 -0.56 35.67 -53.09
CA ASP A 4 -1.08 34.42 -53.67
C ASP A 4 -0.50 33.16 -52.97
N ASP A 5 -1.40 32.54 -52.19
CA ASP A 5 -1.76 31.12 -52.13
C ASP A 5 -0.67 30.04 -52.28
N GLU A 6 -0.57 29.14 -51.29
CA GLU A 6 -0.92 27.73 -51.57
C GLU A 6 -1.30 26.97 -50.29
N GLU A 7 -2.56 26.55 -50.31
CA GLU A 7 -3.27 25.67 -49.40
C GLU A 7 -2.94 24.23 -49.78
N ALA A 8 -2.34 23.45 -48.86
CA ALA A 8 -2.12 22.01 -49.06
C ALA A 8 -3.02 21.22 -48.10
N THR A 9 -4.24 20.98 -48.56
CA THR A 9 -5.18 19.97 -48.06
C THR A 9 -4.58 18.57 -48.22
N ALA A 10 -4.32 17.89 -47.10
CA ALA A 10 -4.02 16.46 -47.12
C ALA A 10 -5.34 15.69 -47.25
N GLU A 11 -5.52 15.08 -48.42
CA GLU A 11 -6.66 14.24 -48.78
C GLU A 11 -6.79 13.03 -47.84
N VAL A 12 -8.03 12.83 -47.38
CA VAL A 12 -8.50 11.61 -46.71
C VAL A 12 -8.82 10.58 -47.78
N HIS A 13 -8.08 9.47 -47.83
CA HIS A 13 -8.45 8.31 -48.64
C HIS A 13 -9.42 7.40 -47.88
N PRO A 14 -10.66 7.19 -48.37
CA PRO A 14 -11.57 6.17 -47.84
C PRO A 14 -11.46 4.91 -48.70
N GLY A 15 -10.94 3.83 -48.14
CA GLY A 15 -11.04 2.53 -48.80
C GLY A 15 -9.95 1.55 -48.42
N GLU A 16 -10.17 0.80 -47.34
CA GLU A 16 -9.99 -0.65 -47.35
C GLU A 16 -10.54 -1.24 -46.05
N ILE A 17 -11.84 -1.58 -46.08
CA ILE A 17 -12.44 -2.49 -45.12
C ILE A 17 -12.09 -3.90 -45.63
N VAL A 18 -10.98 -4.46 -45.15
CA VAL A 18 -10.66 -5.87 -45.36
C VAL A 18 -11.27 -6.67 -44.21
N THR A 19 -12.55 -7.01 -44.36
CA THR A 19 -13.18 -8.10 -43.62
C THR A 19 -12.65 -9.44 -44.13
N SER A 20 -11.65 -10.00 -43.46
CA SER A 20 -11.30 -11.41 -43.64
C SER A 20 -12.01 -12.26 -42.59
N ARG A 21 -13.15 -12.83 -42.99
CA ARG A 21 -13.82 -13.94 -42.30
C ARG A 21 -13.23 -15.25 -42.80
N ALA A 22 -13.00 -16.17 -41.86
CA ALA A 22 -13.09 -17.64 -41.92
C ALA A 22 -11.80 -18.36 -41.47
N PRO A 23 -11.87 -19.63 -41.03
CA PRO A 23 -12.99 -20.36 -40.42
C PRO A 23 -12.60 -21.03 -39.07
N LEU A 24 -13.62 -21.45 -38.31
CA LEU A 24 -13.49 -22.45 -37.25
C LEU A 24 -12.97 -23.78 -37.83
N GLU A 25 -11.77 -24.19 -37.44
CA GLU A 25 -11.38 -25.61 -37.47
C GLU A 25 -11.45 -26.17 -36.05
N ALA A 26 -12.52 -26.93 -35.79
CA ALA A 26 -12.57 -27.90 -34.73
C ALA A 26 -11.61 -29.05 -35.07
N ARG A 27 -10.59 -29.27 -34.24
CA ARG A 27 -9.74 -30.46 -34.34
C ARG A 27 -9.79 -31.25 -33.03
N ASP A 28 -10.51 -32.36 -33.11
CA ASP A 28 -10.56 -33.47 -32.18
C ASP A 28 -9.19 -33.81 -31.60
N GLN A 29 -8.99 -33.52 -30.31
CA GLN A 29 -7.94 -34.18 -29.54
C GLN A 29 -8.54 -35.37 -28.80
N ARG A 30 -8.41 -36.55 -29.44
CA ARG A 30 -8.54 -37.86 -28.81
C ARG A 30 -7.60 -37.95 -27.60
N PRO A 31 -8.07 -38.26 -26.39
CA PRO A 31 -7.17 -38.61 -25.30
C PRO A 31 -6.53 -39.98 -25.58
N LYS A 32 -5.19 -40.00 -25.56
CA LYS A 32 -4.38 -41.22 -25.61
C LYS A 32 -4.72 -42.09 -24.39
N ARG A 33 -5.19 -43.31 -24.64
CA ARG A 33 -5.23 -44.41 -23.65
C ARG A 33 -3.82 -44.67 -23.12
N SER A 34 -3.53 -44.19 -21.92
CA SER A 34 -2.43 -44.67 -21.10
C SER A 34 -2.85 -45.97 -20.40
N THR A 35 -2.05 -47.00 -20.59
CA THR A 35 -2.08 -48.31 -19.92
C THR A 35 -2.25 -48.21 -18.40
N PRO A 36 -2.92 -49.18 -17.75
CA PRO A 36 -3.08 -49.21 -16.30
C PRO A 36 -1.74 -49.54 -15.62
N PRO A 37 -1.38 -48.86 -14.51
CA PRO A 37 -0.24 -49.27 -13.70
C PRO A 37 -0.55 -50.57 -12.94
N THR A 38 0.45 -51.43 -12.87
CA THR A 38 0.50 -52.69 -12.13
C THR A 38 0.12 -52.47 -10.64
N PRO A 39 -0.69 -53.35 -10.01
CA PRO A 39 -1.02 -53.19 -8.60
C PRO A 39 0.22 -53.41 -7.73
N LYS A 40 0.59 -52.39 -6.95
CA LYS A 40 1.55 -52.52 -5.85
C LYS A 40 0.97 -53.45 -4.78
N PRO A 41 1.78 -54.34 -4.17
CA PRO A 41 1.33 -55.21 -3.08
C PRO A 41 0.88 -54.37 -1.88
N PRO A 42 -0.10 -54.86 -1.08
CA PRO A 42 -0.66 -54.10 0.03
C PRO A 42 0.41 -53.82 1.07
N GLN A 43 0.83 -52.56 1.17
CA GLN A 43 1.50 -52.08 2.38
C GLN A 43 0.49 -52.19 3.51
N ARG A 44 0.83 -53.00 4.51
CA ARG A 44 0.17 -53.05 5.82
C ARG A 44 0.00 -51.61 6.32
N SER A 45 -1.21 -51.08 6.19
CA SER A 45 -1.67 -50.00 7.05
C SER A 45 -1.60 -50.53 8.48
N ARG A 46 -0.60 -50.09 9.26
CA ARG A 46 -0.68 -50.17 10.71
C ARG A 46 -1.93 -49.39 11.09
N LYS A 47 -2.99 -50.13 11.43
CA LYS A 47 -4.21 -49.57 12.00
C LYS A 47 -3.81 -48.79 13.24
N VAL A 48 -4.08 -47.48 13.23
CA VAL A 48 -4.02 -46.61 14.40
C VAL A 48 -5.27 -46.88 15.25
N SER A 49 -5.52 -48.15 15.62
CA SER A 49 -6.78 -48.57 16.24
C SER A 49 -6.62 -49.40 17.52
N ASP A 50 -5.48 -49.29 18.21
CA ASP A 50 -5.29 -49.89 19.54
C ASP A 50 -4.54 -48.94 20.48
N TRP A 51 -4.91 -47.65 20.45
CA TRP A 51 -4.50 -46.72 21.49
C TRP A 51 -5.73 -46.53 22.38
N SER A 52 -5.63 -46.91 23.65
CA SER A 52 -6.76 -46.74 24.58
C SER A 52 -7.17 -45.27 24.60
N GLU A 53 -8.47 -44.99 24.67
CA GLU A 53 -9.02 -43.63 24.67
C GLU A 53 -8.34 -42.71 25.71
N TRP A 54 -7.83 -43.30 26.79
CA TRP A 54 -7.04 -42.63 27.82
C TRP A 54 -5.70 -42.09 27.30
N VAL A 55 -5.00 -42.83 26.45
CA VAL A 55 -3.72 -42.36 25.87
C VAL A 55 -3.97 -41.23 24.88
N PHE A 56 -5.05 -41.30 24.09
CA PHE A 56 -5.44 -40.22 23.20
C PHE A 56 -5.87 -38.96 23.98
N SER A 57 -6.63 -39.14 25.05
CA SER A 57 -7.06 -38.05 25.94
C SER A 57 -5.90 -37.45 26.71
N ALA A 58 -4.95 -38.26 27.20
CA ALA A 58 -3.75 -37.78 27.87
C ALA A 58 -2.80 -37.05 26.92
N ALA A 59 -2.66 -37.53 25.67
CA ALA A 59 -1.88 -36.85 24.65
C ALA A 59 -2.52 -35.51 24.26
N LEU A 60 -3.84 -35.46 24.05
CA LEU A 60 -4.55 -34.21 23.80
C LEU A 60 -4.47 -33.26 25.00
N ALA A 61 -4.65 -33.74 26.23
CA ALA A 61 -4.51 -32.91 27.43
C ALA A 61 -3.09 -32.37 27.59
N ALA A 62 -2.05 -33.15 27.29
CA ALA A 62 -0.67 -32.69 27.29
C ALA A 62 -0.40 -31.66 26.19
N ILE A 63 -0.98 -31.83 25.00
CA ILE A 63 -0.92 -30.83 23.92
C ILE A 63 -1.67 -29.56 24.34
N PHE A 64 -2.88 -29.67 24.87
CA PHE A 64 -3.65 -28.52 25.36
C PHE A 64 -3.01 -27.85 26.57
N LEU A 65 -2.30 -28.57 27.44
CA LEU A 65 -1.51 -27.98 28.53
C LEU A 65 -0.23 -27.33 28.01
N ALA A 66 0.44 -27.89 27.00
CA ALA A 66 1.63 -27.31 26.39
C ALA A 66 1.28 -26.04 25.57
N PHE A 67 0.24 -26.10 24.75
CA PHE A 67 -0.25 -24.93 24.02
C PHE A 67 -1.00 -23.96 24.93
N GLY A 68 -1.76 -24.44 25.90
CA GLY A 68 -2.46 -23.62 26.88
C GLY A 68 -1.49 -22.89 27.82
N SER A 69 -0.39 -23.50 28.23
CA SER A 69 0.69 -22.82 28.97
C SER A 69 1.51 -21.90 28.06
N ALA A 70 1.74 -22.23 26.80
CA ALA A 70 2.35 -21.30 25.84
C ALA A 70 1.45 -20.06 25.60
N ILE A 71 0.12 -20.23 25.55
CA ILE A 71 -0.85 -19.14 25.40
C ILE A 71 -1.04 -18.36 26.72
N LEU A 72 -0.99 -19.01 27.88
CA LEU A 72 -1.01 -18.32 29.18
C LEU A 72 0.30 -17.55 29.43
N MET A 73 1.45 -18.11 29.04
CA MET A 73 2.73 -17.41 29.08
C MET A 73 2.84 -16.27 28.05
N ASP A 74 2.09 -16.30 26.93
CA ASP A 74 1.95 -15.13 26.03
C ASP A 74 1.01 -14.05 26.61
N LYS A 75 0.15 -14.42 27.59
CA LYS A 75 -0.71 -13.46 28.31
C LYS A 75 -0.03 -12.78 29.50
N GLU A 76 0.94 -13.43 30.12
CA GLU A 76 1.74 -12.87 31.23
C GLU A 76 3.14 -12.39 30.76
N GLY A 77 3.46 -12.55 29.46
CA GLY A 77 4.81 -12.39 28.90
C GLY A 77 4.95 -11.38 27.74
N ARG A 78 4.15 -10.30 27.72
CA ARG A 78 4.45 -9.15 26.84
C ARG A 78 4.77 -7.87 27.60
N ASP A 79 5.59 -8.01 28.63
CA ASP A 79 6.71 -7.09 28.82
C ASP A 79 8.00 -7.85 28.44
N LEU A 80 8.07 -8.35 27.21
CA LEU A 80 9.36 -8.47 26.53
C LEU A 80 9.97 -7.07 26.65
N PRO A 81 11.16 -6.90 27.25
CA PRO A 81 11.69 -5.58 27.45
C PRO A 81 11.82 -4.94 26.07
N ARG A 82 11.09 -3.85 25.85
CA ARG A 82 11.21 -3.00 24.66
C ARG A 82 12.67 -2.61 24.37
N SER A 83 13.61 -2.86 25.29
CA SER A 83 15.04 -2.62 25.19
C SER A 83 15.84 -3.55 24.28
N LEU A 84 15.25 -4.54 23.61
CA LEU A 84 15.97 -5.36 22.60
C LEU A 84 15.61 -5.04 21.15
N VAL A 85 14.59 -4.23 20.91
CA VAL A 85 14.48 -3.50 19.64
C VAL A 85 15.31 -2.25 19.85
N SER A 86 16.45 -2.14 19.18
CA SER A 86 17.24 -0.91 19.19
C SER A 86 16.31 0.26 18.87
N ALA A 87 16.22 1.23 19.79
CA ALA A 87 15.49 2.46 19.51
C ALA A 87 16.06 3.06 18.22
N PRO A 88 15.20 3.51 17.28
CA PRO A 88 15.65 4.09 16.04
C PRO A 88 16.56 5.29 16.35
N LEU A 89 17.71 5.34 15.69
CA LEU A 89 18.67 6.43 15.87
C LEU A 89 18.37 7.61 14.94
N ASP A 90 17.61 7.36 13.87
CA ASP A 90 17.25 8.31 12.82
C ASP A 90 15.76 8.18 12.47
N VAL A 91 15.12 9.28 12.09
CA VAL A 91 13.74 9.32 11.55
C VAL A 91 13.59 8.37 10.35
N ARG A 92 14.65 8.18 9.54
CA ARG A 92 14.68 7.23 8.42
C ARG A 92 14.38 5.79 8.84
N GLU A 93 14.68 5.43 10.09
CA GLU A 93 14.46 4.08 10.62
C GLU A 93 13.02 3.85 11.11
N LEU A 94 12.19 4.90 11.14
CA LEU A 94 10.81 4.81 11.64
C LEU A 94 9.90 3.97 10.74
N HIS A 95 10.15 3.91 9.44
CA HIS A 95 9.33 3.12 8.53
C HIS A 95 10.15 2.67 7.30
N PRO A 96 10.00 1.42 6.83
CA PRO A 96 10.80 0.90 5.70
C PRO A 96 10.59 1.65 4.38
N ASN A 97 9.48 2.37 4.23
CA ASN A 97 9.17 3.14 3.02
C ASN A 97 9.74 4.56 3.06
N ILE A 98 10.40 4.99 4.13
CA ILE A 98 11.11 6.28 4.16
C ILE A 98 12.35 6.16 3.27
N SER A 99 12.35 6.91 2.17
CA SER A 99 13.48 6.98 1.25
C SER A 99 14.43 8.12 1.57
N ASP A 100 13.91 9.21 2.13
CA ASP A 100 14.69 10.40 2.44
C ASP A 100 14.06 11.22 3.57
N VAL A 101 14.92 11.94 4.30
CA VAL A 101 14.52 12.87 5.36
C VAL A 101 15.39 14.12 5.26
N VAL A 102 14.74 15.29 5.27
CA VAL A 102 15.37 16.60 5.32
C VAL A 102 14.90 17.32 6.59
N ASP A 103 15.80 17.48 7.56
CA ASP A 103 15.46 17.97 8.90
C ASP A 103 14.90 19.40 8.91
N LYS A 104 15.32 20.24 7.96
CA LYS A 104 14.84 21.62 7.79
C LYS A 104 14.80 21.97 6.31
N ALA A 105 13.61 21.86 5.71
CA ALA A 105 13.39 22.24 4.32
C ALA A 105 13.72 23.74 4.10
N PRO A 106 14.34 24.11 2.97
CA PRO A 106 14.94 25.43 2.77
C PRO A 106 13.95 26.59 2.72
N HIS A 107 12.66 26.34 2.50
CA HIS A 107 11.65 27.38 2.29
C HIS A 107 10.86 27.72 3.55
N ASP A 108 10.56 26.74 4.39
CA ASP A 108 9.64 26.84 5.52
C ASP A 108 10.15 26.17 6.80
N GLY A 109 11.33 25.53 6.75
CA GLY A 109 11.91 24.81 7.87
C GLY A 109 11.12 23.55 8.26
N ALA A 110 10.25 23.03 7.39
CA ALA A 110 9.53 21.80 7.65
C ALA A 110 10.49 20.60 7.80
N LEU A 111 10.14 19.65 8.67
CA LEU A 111 10.72 18.31 8.63
C LEU A 111 10.11 17.58 7.43
N GLU A 112 10.88 17.37 6.38
CA GLU A 112 10.40 16.72 5.17
C GLU A 112 10.76 15.23 5.17
N ILE A 113 9.75 14.37 5.01
CA ILE A 113 9.87 12.92 5.02
C ILE A 113 9.32 12.38 3.71
N THR A 114 10.19 11.79 2.89
CA THR A 114 9.78 11.24 1.60
C THR A 114 9.48 9.74 1.72
N LEU A 115 8.23 9.38 1.45
CA LEU A 115 7.72 8.01 1.45
C LEU A 115 7.63 7.47 0.02
N VAL A 116 8.13 6.27 -0.21
CA VAL A 116 7.98 5.54 -1.47
C VAL A 116 6.83 4.58 -1.35
N GLU A 117 5.79 4.79 -2.17
CA GLU A 117 4.65 3.89 -2.19
C GLU A 117 5.04 2.55 -2.83
N ALA A 118 4.90 1.47 -2.06
CA ALA A 118 5.24 0.14 -2.55
C ALA A 118 4.18 -0.33 -3.57
N SER A 119 4.49 -0.16 -4.86
CA SER A 119 3.75 -0.74 -6.01
C SER A 119 2.23 -0.65 -5.86
N PRO A 120 1.60 0.52 -6.13
CA PRO A 120 0.19 0.70 -5.90
C PRO A 120 -0.64 -0.31 -6.69
N MET A 121 -1.62 -0.94 -6.03
CA MET A 121 -2.53 -1.88 -6.69
C MET A 121 -3.45 -1.17 -7.69
N TYR A 122 -3.81 0.09 -7.39
CA TYR A 122 -4.64 0.97 -8.22
C TYR A 122 -4.54 2.43 -7.74
N PRO A 123 -4.98 3.45 -8.51
CA PRO A 123 -4.69 4.85 -8.20
C PRO A 123 -5.14 5.33 -6.81
N ALA A 124 -6.37 5.00 -6.38
CA ALA A 124 -6.88 5.45 -5.08
C ALA A 124 -6.10 4.86 -3.90
N SER A 125 -5.45 3.70 -4.07
CA SER A 125 -4.63 3.10 -3.02
C SER A 125 -3.36 3.90 -2.71
N VAL A 126 -2.87 4.74 -3.62
CA VAL A 126 -1.66 5.55 -3.39
C VAL A 126 -1.86 6.51 -2.22
N VAL A 127 -2.94 7.30 -2.23
CA VAL A 127 -3.21 8.27 -1.15
C VAL A 127 -3.49 7.55 0.16
N ALA A 128 -4.22 6.43 0.12
CA ALA A 128 -4.53 5.66 1.31
C ALA A 128 -3.28 5.01 1.94
N GLY A 129 -2.43 4.38 1.13
CA GLY A 129 -1.18 3.76 1.57
C GLY A 129 -0.21 4.80 2.12
N PHE A 130 0.00 5.88 1.36
CA PHE A 130 0.82 7.01 1.77
C PHE A 130 0.37 7.64 3.10
N ALA A 131 -0.92 7.91 3.28
CA ALA A 131 -1.45 8.47 4.52
C ALA A 131 -1.36 7.47 5.69
N SER A 132 -1.53 6.17 5.41
CA SER A 132 -1.36 5.12 6.41
C SER A 132 0.09 5.05 6.90
N ASP A 133 1.05 5.11 5.97
CA ASP A 133 2.48 5.11 6.29
C ASP A 133 2.87 6.38 7.06
N ALA A 134 2.40 7.55 6.63
CA ALA A 134 2.60 8.81 7.35
C ALA A 134 2.07 8.74 8.79
N LEU A 135 0.89 8.15 9.01
CA LEU A 135 0.35 7.93 10.34
C LEU A 135 1.25 7.03 11.20
N VAL A 136 1.79 5.95 10.64
CA VAL A 136 2.73 5.07 11.35
C VAL A 136 4.00 5.84 11.73
N VAL A 137 4.54 6.63 10.82
CA VAL A 137 5.72 7.47 11.07
C VAL A 137 5.44 8.47 12.19
N LEU A 138 4.34 9.22 12.12
CA LEU A 138 3.95 10.19 13.15
C LEU A 138 3.83 9.55 14.54
N ARG A 139 3.22 8.37 14.63
CA ARG A 139 3.08 7.63 15.90
C ARG A 139 4.43 7.25 16.49
N ARG A 140 5.32 6.69 15.67
CA ARG A 140 6.67 6.29 16.11
C ARG A 140 7.54 7.50 16.41
N MET A 141 7.37 8.58 15.65
CA MET A 141 8.07 9.83 15.88
C MET A 141 7.74 10.41 17.25
N ARG A 142 6.47 10.38 17.67
CA ARG A 142 6.09 10.75 19.05
C ARG A 142 6.73 9.85 20.11
N GLU A 143 6.87 8.56 19.83
CA GLU A 143 7.44 7.58 20.77
C GLU A 143 8.95 7.75 20.93
N PHE A 144 9.69 7.93 19.84
CA PHE A 144 11.15 7.88 19.84
C PHE A 144 11.83 9.25 19.70
N PHE A 145 11.14 10.26 19.18
CA PHE A 145 11.67 11.60 18.91
C PHE A 145 10.74 12.71 19.43
N PRO A 146 10.46 12.76 20.74
CA PRO A 146 9.53 13.73 21.33
C PRO A 146 10.04 15.19 21.31
N GLU A 147 11.34 15.40 21.07
CA GLU A 147 11.99 16.72 21.12
C GLU A 147 12.15 17.38 19.75
N ILE A 148 11.44 16.92 18.71
CA ILE A 148 11.51 17.54 17.38
C ILE A 148 10.99 18.99 17.46
N GLU A 149 11.84 19.93 17.07
CA GLU A 149 11.57 21.37 17.16
C GLU A 149 10.81 21.93 15.95
N ASN A 150 10.65 21.13 14.88
CA ASN A 150 9.99 21.59 13.66
C ASN A 150 8.52 21.91 13.93
N ARG A 151 8.07 23.08 13.47
CA ARG A 151 6.65 23.45 13.52
C ARG A 151 5.82 22.59 12.56
N LEU A 152 6.34 22.38 11.35
CA LEU A 152 5.67 21.64 10.28
C LEU A 152 6.39 20.32 10.01
N VAL A 153 5.61 19.29 9.70
CA VAL A 153 6.09 18.07 9.07
C VAL A 153 5.44 17.93 7.70
N ARG A 154 6.26 17.72 6.67
CA ARG A 154 5.84 17.51 5.29
C ARG A 154 6.10 16.07 4.92
N PHE A 155 5.06 15.36 4.53
CA PHE A 155 5.21 14.05 3.90
C PHE A 155 5.18 14.21 2.38
N VAL A 156 6.14 13.63 1.68
CA VAL A 156 6.22 13.64 0.21
C VAL A 156 5.99 12.22 -0.31
N ALA A 157 4.98 12.02 -1.14
CA ALA A 157 4.69 10.74 -1.77
C ALA A 157 5.48 10.58 -3.07
N LYS A 158 6.27 9.52 -3.17
CA LYS A 158 6.86 9.03 -4.42
C LYS A 158 6.02 7.87 -4.96
N ALA A 159 5.48 8.04 -6.15
CA ALA A 159 4.66 7.04 -6.83
C ALA A 159 5.03 6.96 -8.32
N PRO A 160 4.56 5.94 -9.06
CA PRO A 160 4.69 5.91 -10.51
C PRO A 160 4.07 7.17 -11.12
N LEU A 161 4.63 7.69 -12.22
CA LEU A 161 4.00 8.80 -12.92
C LEU A 161 2.63 8.37 -13.48
N HIS A 162 2.50 7.13 -13.93
CA HIS A 162 1.25 6.62 -14.48
C HIS A 162 0.77 5.42 -13.65
N PRO A 163 -0.48 5.40 -13.16
CA PRO A 163 -0.96 4.33 -12.29
C PRO A 163 -0.99 2.94 -12.94
N THR A 164 -0.92 2.88 -14.27
CA THR A 164 -0.90 1.66 -15.07
C THR A 164 0.51 1.16 -15.38
N ASP A 165 1.54 1.95 -15.08
CA ASP A 165 2.92 1.57 -15.36
C ASP A 165 3.45 0.71 -14.21
N THR A 166 3.21 -0.60 -14.31
CA THR A 166 3.75 -1.59 -13.38
C THR A 166 5.26 -1.79 -13.54
N ASP A 167 5.83 -1.35 -14.66
CA ASP A 167 7.25 -1.51 -15.03
C ASP A 167 8.10 -0.26 -14.81
N SER A 168 7.50 0.89 -14.43
CA SER A 168 8.28 2.09 -14.17
C SER A 168 9.02 1.95 -12.84
N ARG A 169 10.30 1.56 -12.91
CA ARG A 169 11.24 1.67 -11.79
C ARG A 169 11.41 3.11 -11.29
N GLU A 170 10.97 4.09 -12.09
CA GLU A 170 11.11 5.51 -11.79
C GLU A 170 9.91 5.98 -10.97
N MET A 171 10.11 6.04 -9.66
CA MET A 171 9.18 6.64 -8.72
C MET A 171 9.47 8.14 -8.64
N VAL A 172 8.47 8.97 -8.93
CA VAL A 172 8.58 10.44 -8.91
C VAL A 172 7.77 11.03 -7.77
N PRO A 173 8.20 12.16 -7.18
CA PRO A 173 7.36 12.90 -6.22
C PRO A 173 6.07 13.36 -6.92
N VAL A 174 4.91 12.99 -6.39
CA VAL A 174 3.61 13.32 -7.00
C VAL A 174 2.73 14.23 -6.13
N LEU A 175 2.90 14.16 -4.81
CA LEU A 175 2.04 14.81 -3.83
C LEU A 175 2.84 15.09 -2.56
N SER A 176 2.60 16.23 -1.92
CA SER A 176 2.99 16.44 -0.52
C SER A 176 1.82 16.85 0.35
N LEU A 177 1.87 16.44 1.62
CA LEU A 177 0.91 16.79 2.66
C LEU A 177 1.64 17.40 3.84
N ASP A 178 1.24 18.61 4.22
CA ASP A 178 1.82 19.36 5.31
C ASP A 178 0.93 19.26 6.56
N PHE A 179 1.54 19.06 7.72
CA PHE A 179 0.84 19.01 9.01
C PHE A 179 1.53 19.92 10.03
N GLU A 180 0.73 20.62 10.82
CA GLU A 180 1.21 21.29 12.05
C GLU A 180 1.56 20.21 13.07
N LEU A 181 2.85 20.13 13.40
CA LEU A 181 3.41 18.98 14.10
C LEU A 181 2.81 18.81 15.49
N SER A 182 2.69 19.90 16.25
CA SER A 182 2.10 19.88 17.59
C SER A 182 0.65 19.38 17.57
N GLU A 183 -0.15 19.85 16.59
CA GLU A 183 -1.56 19.48 16.51
C GLU A 183 -1.77 18.02 16.11
N VAL A 184 -0.98 17.54 15.14
CA VAL A 184 -1.13 16.16 14.66
C VAL A 184 -0.57 15.16 15.68
N LEU A 185 0.58 15.46 16.31
CA LEU A 185 1.19 14.55 17.27
C LEU A 185 0.29 14.32 18.49
N GLU A 186 -0.47 15.31 18.94
CA GLU A 186 -1.45 15.14 20.02
C GLU A 186 -2.56 14.13 19.67
N LYS A 187 -3.04 14.15 18.42
CA LYS A 187 -4.17 13.34 17.95
C LYS A 187 -3.80 11.90 17.64
N VAL A 188 -2.60 11.65 17.08
CA VAL A 188 -2.21 10.31 16.59
C VAL A 188 -2.07 9.23 17.67
N THR A 189 -2.08 9.60 18.97
CA THR A 189 -2.11 8.62 20.07
C THR A 189 -3.45 7.94 20.27
N ALA A 190 -4.54 8.54 19.79
CA ALA A 190 -5.83 7.90 19.88
C ALA A 190 -5.82 6.64 19.00
N PRO A 191 -6.08 5.44 19.55
CA PRO A 191 -6.07 4.20 18.79
C PRO A 191 -7.14 4.20 17.68
N GLU A 192 -8.21 4.95 17.87
CA GLU A 192 -9.28 5.19 16.89
C GLU A 192 -8.89 6.17 15.79
N PHE A 193 -7.79 6.91 15.92
CA PHE A 193 -7.34 7.86 14.90
C PHE A 193 -6.82 7.10 13.67
N THR A 194 -7.46 7.32 12.54
CA THR A 194 -7.20 6.61 11.28
C THR A 194 -6.40 7.47 10.30
N PHE A 195 -5.95 6.88 9.20
CA PHE A 195 -5.29 7.64 8.12
C PHE A 195 -6.26 8.63 7.45
N GLN A 196 -7.57 8.38 7.49
CA GLN A 196 -8.57 9.28 6.94
C GLN A 196 -8.75 10.51 7.83
N ASP A 197 -8.69 10.31 9.16
CA ASP A 197 -8.67 11.41 10.11
C ASP A 197 -7.40 12.25 9.92
N LEU A 198 -6.25 11.60 9.71
CA LEU A 198 -5.00 12.30 9.38
C LEU A 198 -5.17 13.17 8.13
N LEU A 199 -5.71 12.62 7.03
CA LEU A 199 -5.95 13.38 5.80
C LEU A 199 -6.83 14.62 6.05
N ASN A 200 -7.87 14.51 6.88
CA ASN A 200 -8.71 15.65 7.24
C ASN A 200 -7.92 16.75 7.98
N GLN A 201 -6.89 16.40 8.75
CA GLN A 201 -6.00 17.34 9.45
C GLN A 201 -4.92 17.97 8.57
N THR A 202 -4.85 17.63 7.27
CA THR A 202 -3.85 18.21 6.38
C THR A 202 -4.02 19.72 6.29
N SER A 203 -2.95 20.46 6.57
CA SER A 203 -2.92 21.92 6.51
C SER A 203 -2.75 22.46 5.09
N ALA A 204 -1.95 21.77 4.27
CA ALA A 204 -1.77 22.07 2.86
C ALA A 204 -1.49 20.80 2.05
N VAL A 205 -2.00 20.79 0.82
CA VAL A 205 -1.74 19.77 -0.20
C VAL A 205 -0.98 20.45 -1.32
N GLN A 206 0.16 19.88 -1.75
CA GLN A 206 0.90 20.38 -2.91
C GLN A 206 1.01 19.29 -3.96
N TYR A 207 0.67 19.63 -5.20
CA TYR A 207 0.82 18.76 -6.35
C TYR A 207 2.20 19.00 -6.96
N LEU A 208 3.13 18.06 -6.71
CA LEU A 208 4.51 18.18 -7.18
C LEU A 208 4.66 17.78 -8.66
N ASP A 209 3.66 17.08 -9.18
CA ASP A 209 3.43 16.86 -10.60
C ASP A 209 1.98 17.22 -10.93
N ASP A 210 1.79 18.17 -11.85
CA ASP A 210 0.49 18.75 -12.21
C ASP A 210 -0.49 17.72 -12.82
N MET A 211 0.02 16.60 -13.31
CA MET A 211 -0.78 15.58 -13.99
C MET A 211 -1.17 14.45 -13.07
N SER A 212 -0.22 13.91 -12.30
CA SER A 212 -0.37 12.66 -11.56
C SER A 212 -0.90 12.87 -10.15
N GLY A 213 -0.46 13.93 -9.46
CA GLY A 213 -0.94 14.25 -8.11
C GLY A 213 -2.47 14.41 -8.03
N PRO A 214 -3.07 15.31 -8.85
CA PRO A 214 -4.53 15.49 -8.86
C PRO A 214 -5.29 14.23 -9.27
N ARG A 215 -4.71 13.38 -10.13
CA ARG A 215 -5.33 12.10 -10.52
C ARG A 215 -5.40 11.13 -9.36
N TYR A 216 -4.36 11.02 -8.55
CA TYR A 216 -4.37 10.16 -7.36
C TYR A 216 -5.37 10.64 -6.31
N VAL A 217 -5.38 11.93 -6.01
CA VAL A 217 -6.33 12.53 -5.06
C VAL A 217 -7.77 12.40 -5.56
N GLY A 218 -8.02 12.71 -6.83
CA GLY A 218 -9.35 12.56 -7.43
C GLY A 218 -9.83 11.11 -7.49
N ALA A 219 -8.93 10.15 -7.73
CA ALA A 219 -9.27 8.73 -7.67
C ALA A 219 -9.62 8.31 -6.24
N PHE A 220 -8.81 8.71 -5.25
CA PHE A 220 -9.08 8.44 -3.85
C PHE A 220 -10.43 9.00 -3.41
N CYS A 221 -10.74 10.25 -3.74
CA CYS A 221 -11.98 10.89 -3.30
C CYS A 221 -13.26 10.34 -3.94
N ARG A 222 -13.16 9.61 -5.06
CA ARG A 222 -14.28 8.88 -5.66
C ARG A 222 -14.40 7.43 -5.17
N ASP A 223 -13.42 6.96 -4.42
CA ASP A 223 -13.35 5.58 -3.95
C ASP A 223 -14.05 5.42 -2.58
N PRO A 224 -14.74 4.30 -2.31
CA PRO A 224 -15.28 4.02 -0.97
C PRO A 224 -14.26 4.10 0.18
N LEU A 225 -12.96 3.96 -0.11
CA LEU A 225 -11.88 4.15 0.86
C LEU A 225 -11.85 5.57 1.47
N SER A 226 -12.37 6.61 0.80
CA SER A 226 -12.34 7.99 1.31
C SER A 226 -13.50 8.34 2.23
N ARG A 227 -14.36 7.38 2.59
CA ARG A 227 -15.67 7.63 3.24
C ARG A 227 -15.61 8.53 4.48
N SER A 228 -14.54 8.47 5.25
CA SER A 228 -14.31 9.28 6.46
C SER A 228 -13.31 10.42 6.24
N ALA A 229 -12.68 10.52 5.06
CA ALA A 229 -11.82 11.63 4.66
C ALA A 229 -12.61 12.78 4.01
N THR A 230 -13.79 13.09 4.55
CA THR A 230 -14.74 14.04 3.96
C THR A 230 -14.16 15.44 3.81
N ASP A 231 -13.57 15.99 4.89
CA ASP A 231 -13.05 17.37 4.86
C ASP A 231 -11.90 17.49 3.86
N PHE A 232 -11.05 16.47 3.77
CA PHE A 232 -9.99 16.40 2.75
C PHE A 232 -10.58 16.39 1.34
N CYS A 233 -11.55 15.52 1.09
CA CYS A 233 -12.14 15.37 -0.24
C CYS A 233 -13.07 16.53 -0.65
N GLU A 234 -13.68 17.25 0.28
CA GLU A 234 -14.41 18.47 -0.02
C GLU A 234 -13.46 19.61 -0.44
N ARG A 235 -12.31 19.73 0.24
CA ARG A 235 -11.27 20.71 -0.12
C ARG A 235 -10.65 20.42 -1.48
N GLU A 236 -10.28 19.17 -1.73
CA GLU A 236 -9.51 18.80 -2.92
C GLU A 236 -10.39 18.34 -4.11
N GLY A 237 -11.59 17.82 -3.84
CA GLY A 237 -12.50 17.26 -4.86
C GLY A 237 -13.50 18.27 -5.43
N GLY A 238 -13.69 19.43 -4.79
CA GLY A 238 -14.63 20.48 -5.20
C GLY A 238 -14.15 21.38 -6.36
N GLY A 239 -12.94 21.16 -6.88
CA GLY A 239 -12.32 21.99 -7.93
C GLY A 239 -12.40 21.41 -9.35
N GLY A 240 -13.57 20.91 -9.76
CA GLY A 240 -13.84 20.44 -11.13
C GLY A 240 -14.53 21.47 -12.01
#